data_AF-A0A536BVB3-F1
#
_entry.id   AF-A0A536BVB3-F1
#
_cell.length_a   1.000
_cell.length_b   1.000
_cell.length_c   1.000
_cell.angle_alpha   90.00
_cell.angle_beta   90.00
_cell.angle_gamma   90.00
#
_symmetry.space_group_name_H-M   'P 1'
#
loop_
_entity.id
_entity.type
_entity.pdbx_description
1 polymer ?
#
loop_
_entity_poly.entity_id
_entity_poly.type
_entity_poly.pdbx_seq_one_letter_code
_entity_poly.pdbx_strand_id
1 'polypeptide(L)'
;MKAHTWLVLPISLLIVAGCSNSAGGPAKPPTAQEILAKPDTANVRDGHFTLVAHIVSGSVTFDATGDGIVIVKPQQASRFTMQTTIAGQPLKFEEIIIGGKEYDLSPDNPRWTVKASTNSSNPSSFKGTEAVYLGEATLSQGKAWHVKAKDDGGNPFEAWVRESDGYPLKYASTMQGSTFTATFDRFNTGQTVSAPPASDIQQ
;
A
#
# COMPACT_ATOMS: atom_id res chain seq x y z
N MET A 1 -54.83 0.47 73.56
CA MET A 1 -53.35 0.34 73.50
C MET A 1 -53.02 -0.99 72.86
N LYS A 2 -51.94 -1.04 72.04
CA LYS A 2 -51.44 -2.13 71.14
C LYS A 2 -51.72 -1.80 69.66
N ALA A 3 -50.87 -0.98 69.03
CA ALA A 3 -49.57 -1.29 68.43
C ALA A 3 -49.72 -1.98 67.06
N HIS A 4 -49.61 -1.19 65.99
CA HIS A 4 -49.45 -1.63 64.61
C HIS A 4 -48.06 -2.24 64.42
N THR A 5 -48.00 -3.42 63.82
CA THR A 5 -46.75 -4.05 63.39
C THR A 5 -46.82 -4.22 61.87
N TRP A 6 -46.00 -3.47 61.17
CA TRP A 6 -45.79 -3.56 59.72
C TRP A 6 -44.97 -4.82 59.40
N LEU A 7 -45.43 -5.61 58.45
CA LEU A 7 -44.69 -6.75 57.88
C LEU A 7 -44.03 -6.30 56.57
N VAL A 8 -42.70 -6.33 56.59
CA VAL A 8 -41.78 -5.92 55.54
C VAL A 8 -41.71 -7.01 54.45
N LEU A 9 -41.90 -6.64 53.18
CA LEU A 9 -41.68 -7.53 52.03
C LEU A 9 -40.17 -7.82 51.87
N PRO A 10 -39.75 -9.09 51.70
CA PRO A 10 -38.37 -9.40 51.33
C PRO A 10 -38.14 -9.13 49.84
N ILE A 11 -37.33 -8.11 49.54
CA ILE A 11 -36.78 -7.87 48.20
C ILE A 11 -35.77 -9.00 47.91
N SER A 12 -36.18 -9.92 47.05
CA SER A 12 -35.28 -10.95 46.51
C SER A 12 -34.36 -10.32 45.47
N LEU A 13 -33.09 -10.09 45.82
CA LEU A 13 -32.04 -9.72 44.88
C LEU A 13 -31.73 -10.93 43.96
N LEU A 14 -32.19 -10.87 42.72
CA LEU A 14 -31.66 -11.71 41.64
C LEU A 14 -30.26 -11.23 41.26
N ILE A 15 -29.25 -11.98 41.66
CA ILE A 15 -27.87 -11.77 41.20
C ILE A 15 -27.79 -12.38 39.80
N VAL A 16 -27.90 -11.53 38.78
CA VAL A 16 -27.58 -11.92 37.40
C VAL A 16 -26.06 -12.12 37.33
N ALA A 17 -25.63 -13.38 37.28
CA ALA A 17 -24.26 -13.74 36.92
C ALA A 17 -24.06 -13.39 35.43
N GLY A 18 -23.71 -12.13 35.16
CA GLY A 18 -23.25 -11.71 33.85
C GLY A 18 -21.87 -12.31 33.59
N CYS A 19 -21.77 -13.22 32.62
CA CYS A 19 -20.50 -13.55 32.00
C CYS A 19 -19.89 -12.24 31.48
N SER A 20 -18.76 -11.84 32.07
CA SER A 20 -17.98 -10.71 31.62
C SER A 20 -17.39 -11.03 30.24
N ASN A 21 -18.14 -10.76 29.18
CA ASN A 21 -17.53 -10.48 27.89
C ASN A 21 -16.77 -9.17 28.07
N SER A 22 -15.46 -9.25 28.20
CA SER A 22 -14.54 -8.11 28.18
C SER A 22 -14.54 -7.47 26.78
N ALA A 23 -15.66 -6.86 26.40
CA ALA A 23 -15.81 -5.98 25.25
C ALA A 23 -15.74 -4.54 25.80
N GLY A 24 -14.54 -3.97 25.84
CA GLY A 24 -14.34 -2.63 26.40
C GLY A 24 -12.89 -2.20 26.63
N GLY A 25 -11.91 -3.09 26.42
CA GLY A 25 -10.53 -2.64 26.26
C GLY A 25 -10.37 -1.86 24.94
N PRO A 26 -9.49 -0.85 24.87
CA PRO A 26 -9.14 -0.25 23.58
C PRO A 26 -8.75 -1.36 22.62
N ALA A 27 -9.33 -1.35 21.42
CA ALA A 27 -9.02 -2.35 20.39
C ALA A 27 -7.50 -2.41 20.23
N LYS A 28 -6.93 -3.61 20.34
CA LYS A 28 -5.49 -3.81 20.16
C LYS A 28 -5.11 -3.26 18.77
N PRO A 29 -4.06 -2.42 18.67
CA PRO A 29 -3.57 -1.97 17.37
C PRO A 29 -3.25 -3.18 16.48
N PRO A 30 -3.54 -3.13 15.18
CA PRO A 30 -3.18 -4.21 14.27
C PRO A 30 -1.66 -4.43 14.28
N THR A 31 -1.23 -5.68 14.15
CA THR A 31 0.19 -6.02 13.97
C THR A 31 0.72 -5.48 12.64
N ALA A 32 2.04 -5.34 12.53
CA ALA A 32 2.69 -4.88 11.29
C ALA A 32 2.29 -5.73 10.07
N GLN A 33 2.23 -7.06 10.24
CA GLN A 33 1.82 -7.97 9.17
C GLN A 33 0.34 -7.80 8.81
N GLU A 34 -0.54 -7.61 9.79
CA GLU A 34 -1.96 -7.33 9.53
C GLU A 34 -2.12 -6.01 8.79
N ILE A 35 -1.35 -4.97 9.15
CA ILE A 35 -1.37 -3.66 8.46
C ILE A 35 -0.98 -3.84 6.99
N LEU A 36 0.11 -4.55 6.70
CA LEU A 36 0.55 -4.84 5.32
C LEU A 36 -0.48 -5.62 4.50
N ALA A 37 -1.29 -6.47 5.14
CA ALA A 37 -2.34 -7.23 4.48
C ALA A 37 -3.66 -6.44 4.28
N LYS A 38 -3.79 -5.25 4.86
CA LYS A 38 -5.03 -4.46 4.78
C LYS A 38 -5.42 -4.06 3.36
N PRO A 39 -4.53 -3.59 2.47
CA PRO A 39 -4.91 -3.26 1.10
C PRO A 39 -5.60 -4.41 0.36
N ASP A 40 -5.16 -5.65 0.59
CA ASP A 40 -5.74 -6.85 -0.04
C ASP A 40 -7.14 -7.18 0.49
N THR A 41 -7.46 -6.79 1.73
CA THR A 41 -8.77 -7.06 2.36
C THR A 41 -9.72 -5.86 2.34
N ALA A 42 -9.19 -4.65 2.17
CA ALA A 42 -9.92 -3.40 2.04
C ALA A 42 -10.76 -3.35 0.76
N ASN A 43 -11.69 -2.40 0.66
CA ASN A 43 -12.52 -2.23 -0.53
C ASN A 43 -11.84 -1.40 -1.64
N VAL A 44 -10.51 -1.28 -1.62
CA VAL A 44 -9.73 -0.65 -2.68
C VAL A 44 -9.64 -1.58 -3.89
N ARG A 45 -9.86 -1.02 -5.08
CA ARG A 45 -9.82 -1.73 -6.37
C ARG A 45 -8.75 -1.15 -7.28
N ASP A 46 -8.71 0.16 -7.36
CA ASP A 46 -7.74 0.93 -8.12
C ASP A 46 -7.39 2.22 -7.37
N GLY A 47 -6.27 2.84 -7.75
CA GLY A 47 -5.86 4.15 -7.28
C GLY A 47 -4.92 4.81 -8.28
N HIS A 48 -4.83 6.13 -8.19
CA HIS A 48 -3.77 6.89 -8.82
C HIS A 48 -2.56 6.99 -7.87
N PHE A 49 -1.37 7.15 -8.41
CA PHE A 49 -0.20 7.53 -7.62
C PHE A 49 0.73 8.48 -8.35
N THR A 50 1.39 9.34 -7.58
CA THR A 50 2.59 10.04 -8.02
C THR A 50 3.84 9.30 -7.56
N LEU A 51 4.91 9.43 -8.34
CA LEU A 51 6.20 8.81 -8.06
C LEU A 51 7.29 9.87 -7.95
N VAL A 52 8.20 9.68 -7.00
CA VAL A 52 9.52 10.32 -6.99
C VAL A 52 10.56 9.22 -6.85
N ALA A 53 11.60 9.26 -7.68
CA ALA A 53 12.67 8.28 -7.66
C ALA A 53 14.04 8.97 -7.74
N HIS A 54 15.01 8.42 -7.02
CA HIS A 54 16.42 8.65 -7.25
C HIS A 54 16.99 7.36 -7.81
N ILE A 55 17.45 7.36 -9.05
CA ILE A 55 17.87 6.15 -9.75
C ILE A 55 19.39 6.17 -9.86
N VAL A 56 20.01 5.05 -9.47
CA VAL A 56 21.43 4.75 -9.62
C VAL A 56 21.56 3.61 -10.62
N SER A 57 22.13 3.88 -11.79
CA SER A 57 22.36 2.89 -12.84
C SER A 57 23.80 2.98 -13.35
N GLY A 58 24.63 2.01 -12.97
CA GLY A 58 26.06 2.05 -13.24
C GLY A 58 26.71 3.29 -12.63
N SER A 59 27.33 4.14 -13.46
CA SER A 59 27.94 5.41 -13.04
C SER A 59 26.99 6.61 -13.18
N VAL A 60 25.74 6.40 -13.61
CA VAL A 60 24.77 7.47 -13.84
C VAL A 60 23.79 7.52 -12.69
N THR A 61 23.58 8.71 -12.14
CA THR A 61 22.52 8.98 -11.16
C THR A 61 21.61 10.08 -11.68
N PHE A 62 20.31 9.92 -11.48
CA PHE A 62 19.33 10.92 -11.88
C PHE A 62 18.07 10.82 -11.01
N ASP A 63 17.42 11.97 -10.83
CA ASP A 63 16.11 12.03 -10.20
C ASP A 63 15.02 11.97 -11.26
N ALA A 64 13.95 11.26 -10.96
CA ALA A 64 12.78 11.16 -11.82
C ALA A 64 11.51 11.42 -11.01
N THR A 65 10.51 12.00 -11.68
CA THR A 65 9.15 12.11 -11.16
C THR A 65 8.21 11.35 -12.07
N GLY A 66 7.07 10.91 -11.53
CA GLY A 66 6.13 10.11 -12.30
C GLY A 66 4.70 10.24 -11.84
N ASP A 67 3.84 9.71 -12.70
CA ASP A 67 2.39 9.68 -12.55
C ASP A 67 1.89 8.33 -13.06
N GLY A 68 0.94 7.74 -12.36
CA GLY A 68 0.56 6.36 -12.60
C GLY A 68 -0.77 5.95 -12.02
N ILE A 69 -1.18 4.76 -12.43
CA ILE A 69 -2.34 4.05 -11.90
C ILE A 69 -1.91 2.69 -11.38
N VAL A 70 -2.57 2.27 -10.32
CA VAL A 70 -2.40 0.95 -9.74
C VAL A 70 -3.75 0.26 -9.62
N ILE A 71 -3.79 -1.01 -9.95
CA ILE A 71 -4.90 -1.92 -9.75
C ILE A 71 -4.52 -2.80 -8.58
N VAL A 72 -5.36 -2.81 -7.54
CA VAL A 72 -5.21 -3.71 -6.38
C VAL A 72 -6.06 -4.97 -6.61
N LYS A 73 -7.23 -4.83 -7.23
CA LYS A 73 -8.19 -5.93 -7.47
C LYS A 73 -8.82 -5.83 -8.86
N PRO A 74 -9.17 -6.97 -9.48
CA PRO A 74 -9.07 -8.34 -8.97
C PRO A 74 -7.67 -8.95 -9.06
N GLN A 75 -6.82 -8.37 -9.89
CA GLN A 75 -5.44 -8.79 -10.08
C GLN A 75 -4.57 -7.54 -10.04
N GLN A 76 -3.47 -7.63 -9.29
CA GLN A 76 -2.54 -6.51 -9.17
C GLN A 76 -1.90 -6.18 -10.53
N ALA A 77 -1.90 -4.89 -10.86
CA ALA A 77 -1.27 -4.35 -12.05
C ALA A 77 -0.95 -2.87 -11.85
N SER A 78 -0.03 -2.32 -12.61
CA SER A 78 0.26 -0.88 -12.62
C SER A 78 0.68 -0.42 -14.00
N ARG A 79 0.43 0.86 -14.28
CA ARG A 79 1.04 1.58 -15.40
C ARG A 79 1.46 2.94 -14.90
N PHE A 80 2.68 3.35 -15.23
CA PHE A 80 3.13 4.68 -14.90
C PHE A 80 4.13 5.21 -15.92
N THR A 81 4.28 6.52 -15.90
CA THR A 81 5.31 7.23 -16.64
C THR A 81 6.31 7.82 -15.64
N MET A 82 7.59 7.75 -15.96
CA MET A 82 8.64 8.52 -15.29
C MET A 82 9.23 9.56 -16.24
N GLN A 83 9.56 10.72 -15.72
CA GLN A 83 10.18 11.83 -16.42
C GLN A 83 11.43 12.26 -15.68
N THR A 84 12.50 12.53 -16.41
CA THR A 84 13.76 13.04 -15.87
C THR A 84 14.42 13.98 -16.88
N THR A 85 15.48 14.67 -16.47
CA THR A 85 16.33 15.46 -17.36
C THR A 85 17.77 15.01 -17.20
N ILE A 86 18.37 14.49 -18.27
CA ILE A 86 19.78 14.08 -18.29
C ILE A 86 20.52 14.97 -19.29
N ALA A 87 21.57 15.65 -18.83
CA ALA A 87 22.35 16.58 -19.66
C ALA A 87 21.49 17.63 -20.39
N GLY A 88 20.41 18.11 -19.75
CA GLY A 88 19.47 19.08 -20.32
C GLY A 88 18.45 18.50 -21.30
N GLN A 89 18.48 17.19 -21.58
CA GLN A 89 17.49 16.53 -22.42
C GLN A 89 16.37 15.92 -21.57
N PRO A 90 15.09 16.25 -21.84
CA PRO A 90 13.98 15.61 -21.17
C PRO A 90 13.83 14.17 -21.67
N LEU A 91 13.75 13.23 -20.73
CA LEU A 91 13.56 11.81 -21.00
C LEU A 91 12.26 11.33 -20.37
N LYS A 92 11.56 10.42 -21.05
CA LYS A 92 10.31 9.81 -20.59
C LYS A 92 10.41 8.29 -20.68
N PHE A 93 10.16 7.62 -19.57
CA PHE A 93 10.06 6.16 -19.48
C PHE A 93 8.61 5.79 -19.19
N GLU A 94 8.15 4.68 -19.76
CA GLU A 94 6.86 4.10 -19.40
C GLU A 94 7.06 2.68 -18.91
N GLU A 95 6.34 2.33 -17.86
CA GLU A 95 6.39 1.00 -17.26
C GLU A 95 4.97 0.46 -17.08
N ILE A 96 4.78 -0.81 -17.44
CA ILE A 96 3.55 -1.55 -17.20
C ILE A 96 3.91 -2.84 -16.48
N ILE A 97 3.25 -3.10 -15.35
CA ILE A 97 3.35 -4.37 -14.64
C ILE A 97 1.99 -5.03 -14.67
N ILE A 98 1.90 -6.21 -15.29
CA ILE A 98 0.65 -6.98 -15.37
C ILE A 98 0.95 -8.45 -15.64
N GLY A 99 0.21 -9.36 -14.98
CA GLY A 99 0.31 -10.79 -15.28
C GLY A 99 1.69 -11.40 -15.00
N GLY A 100 2.42 -10.91 -13.99
CA GLY A 100 3.76 -11.38 -13.66
C GLY A 100 4.86 -10.90 -14.61
N LYS A 101 4.54 -9.93 -15.49
CA LYS A 101 5.46 -9.33 -16.45
C LYS A 101 5.61 -7.84 -16.19
N GLU A 102 6.81 -7.36 -16.41
CA GLU A 102 7.18 -5.96 -16.41
C GLU A 102 7.58 -5.59 -17.83
N TYR A 103 6.95 -4.54 -18.35
CA TYR A 103 7.16 -4.01 -19.68
C TYR A 103 7.75 -2.62 -19.56
N ASP A 104 8.91 -2.41 -20.15
CA ASP A 104 9.65 -1.15 -20.09
C ASP A 104 9.74 -0.54 -21.49
N LEU A 105 9.32 0.71 -21.63
CA LEU A 105 9.53 1.53 -22.82
C LEU A 105 10.45 2.71 -22.46
N SER A 106 11.62 2.75 -23.09
CA SER A 106 12.63 3.78 -22.87
C SER A 106 12.75 4.71 -24.08
N PRO A 107 13.23 5.96 -23.91
CA PRO A 107 13.37 6.91 -25.01
C PRO A 107 14.27 6.43 -26.16
N ASP A 108 15.23 5.57 -25.87
CA ASP A 108 16.22 5.02 -26.80
C ASP A 108 15.75 3.72 -27.48
N ASN A 109 14.62 3.14 -27.05
CA ASN A 109 14.05 1.94 -27.64
C ASN A 109 12.62 2.21 -28.13
N PRO A 110 12.35 2.13 -29.45
CA PRO A 110 11.00 2.35 -29.97
C PRO A 110 10.04 1.20 -29.65
N ARG A 111 10.49 0.13 -28.99
CA ARG A 111 9.69 -1.05 -28.64
C ARG A 111 9.77 -1.34 -27.14
N TRP A 112 8.70 -1.93 -26.63
CA TRP A 112 8.65 -2.44 -25.27
C TRP A 112 9.61 -3.61 -25.09
N THR A 113 10.41 -3.56 -24.05
CA THR A 113 11.12 -4.73 -23.55
C THR A 113 10.27 -5.43 -22.50
N VAL A 114 10.51 -6.72 -22.24
CA VAL A 114 9.71 -7.50 -21.28
C VAL A 114 10.61 -8.38 -20.43
N LYS A 115 10.32 -8.40 -19.13
CA LYS A 115 10.96 -9.30 -18.15
C LYS A 115 9.94 -9.80 -17.12
N ALA A 116 10.34 -10.75 -16.27
CA ALA A 116 9.52 -11.18 -15.15
C ALA A 116 9.45 -10.07 -14.09
N SER A 117 8.25 -9.77 -13.58
CA SER A 117 8.07 -8.76 -12.54
C SER A 117 8.44 -9.30 -11.16
N THR A 118 8.90 -8.42 -10.27
CA THR A 118 9.12 -8.72 -8.84
C THR A 118 8.15 -7.93 -7.95
N ASN A 119 8.06 -8.25 -6.67
CA ASN A 119 7.28 -7.42 -5.73
C ASN A 119 7.88 -6.01 -5.60
N SER A 120 9.21 -5.88 -5.73
CA SER A 120 9.92 -4.60 -5.69
C SER A 120 9.48 -3.64 -6.81
N SER A 121 9.06 -4.19 -7.95
CA SER A 121 8.64 -3.43 -9.12
C SER A 121 7.24 -2.81 -8.93
N ASN A 122 6.33 -3.47 -8.19
CA ASN A 122 4.94 -3.04 -8.11
C ASN A 122 4.68 -2.21 -6.83
N PRO A 123 4.33 -0.92 -6.96
CA PRO A 123 4.12 -0.05 -5.80
C PRO A 123 2.90 -0.45 -4.95
N SER A 124 2.00 -1.34 -5.42
CA SER A 124 0.93 -1.95 -4.61
C SER A 124 1.29 -3.27 -3.94
N SER A 125 2.50 -3.80 -4.15
CA SER A 125 2.93 -5.01 -3.45
C SER A 125 3.36 -4.66 -2.02
N PHE A 126 2.37 -4.43 -1.15
CA PHE A 126 2.56 -4.24 0.30
C PHE A 126 2.92 -5.58 0.99
N LYS A 127 3.38 -6.57 0.23
CA LYS A 127 3.77 -7.90 0.70
C LYS A 127 5.23 -7.88 1.09
N GLY A 128 5.51 -8.27 2.32
CA GLY A 128 6.88 -8.37 2.82
C GLY A 128 7.00 -9.27 4.03
N THR A 129 8.25 -9.56 4.35
CA THR A 129 8.66 -10.25 5.58
C THR A 129 9.38 -9.29 6.52
N GLU A 130 9.71 -9.74 7.74
CA GLU A 130 10.36 -8.91 8.76
C GLU A 130 9.62 -7.59 9.04
N ALA A 131 8.28 -7.65 9.06
CA ALA A 131 7.44 -6.47 9.23
C ALA A 131 7.56 -5.90 10.65
N VAL A 132 7.92 -4.62 10.74
CA VAL A 132 8.06 -3.86 11.98
C VAL A 132 7.12 -2.66 11.93
N TYR A 133 6.27 -2.54 12.94
CA TYR A 133 5.39 -1.39 13.11
C TYR A 133 6.20 -0.21 13.64
N LEU A 134 6.16 0.93 12.93
CA LEU A 134 6.94 2.12 13.24
C LEU A 134 6.11 3.23 13.94
N GLY A 135 4.78 3.06 14.00
CA GLY A 135 3.87 4.01 14.63
C GLY A 135 2.82 4.56 13.67
N GLU A 136 2.14 5.62 14.08
CA GLU A 136 1.16 6.35 13.28
C GLU A 136 1.77 7.60 12.64
N ALA A 137 1.28 7.95 11.46
CA ALA A 137 1.63 9.17 10.74
C ALA A 137 0.36 9.91 10.29
N THR A 138 0.43 11.23 10.20
CA THR A 138 -0.62 12.04 9.57
C THR A 138 -0.13 12.49 8.20
N LEU A 139 -0.76 11.99 7.15
CA LEU A 139 -0.52 12.38 5.75
C LEU A 139 -1.64 13.31 5.27
N SER A 140 -1.48 13.93 4.11
CA SER A 140 -2.53 14.79 3.53
C SER A 140 -3.82 14.02 3.24
N GLN A 141 -3.74 12.72 3.00
CA GLN A 141 -4.87 11.81 2.76
C GLN A 141 -5.48 11.22 4.04
N GLY A 142 -4.96 11.54 5.23
CA GLY A 142 -5.47 11.11 6.52
C GLY A 142 -4.44 10.42 7.43
N LYS A 143 -4.92 9.87 8.54
CA LYS A 143 -4.11 9.10 9.49
C LYS A 143 -3.73 7.74 8.90
N ALA A 144 -2.49 7.32 9.16
CA ALA A 144 -1.92 6.12 8.59
C ALA A 144 -1.11 5.34 9.63
N TRP A 145 -1.21 4.02 9.59
CA TRP A 145 -0.20 3.14 10.18
C TRP A 145 1.05 3.13 9.29
N HIS A 146 2.23 3.20 9.91
CA HIS A 146 3.52 3.15 9.24
C HIS A 146 4.23 1.84 9.57
N VAL A 147 4.62 1.08 8.55
CA VAL A 147 5.29 -0.20 8.68
C VAL A 147 6.55 -0.21 7.83
N LYS A 148 7.60 -0.86 8.32
CA LYS A 148 8.80 -1.23 7.58
C LYS A 148 8.86 -2.73 7.38
N ALA A 149 9.33 -3.21 6.23
CA ALA A 149 9.48 -4.63 5.93
C ALA A 149 10.56 -4.84 4.84
N LYS A 150 10.72 -6.09 4.40
CA LYS A 150 11.55 -6.48 3.25
C LYS A 150 10.71 -7.17 2.17
N ASP A 151 10.97 -6.85 0.91
CA ASP A 151 10.35 -7.51 -0.24
C ASP A 151 10.94 -8.91 -0.51
N ASP A 152 10.54 -9.54 -1.62
CA ASP A 152 11.01 -10.86 -2.05
C ASP A 152 12.51 -10.87 -2.44
N GLY A 153 13.05 -9.74 -2.89
CA GLY A 153 14.47 -9.51 -3.14
C GLY A 153 15.28 -9.18 -1.90
N GLY A 154 14.64 -9.06 -0.73
CA GLY A 154 15.28 -8.65 0.52
C GLY A 154 15.53 -7.15 0.62
N ASN A 155 15.00 -6.34 -0.31
CA ASN A 155 15.14 -4.90 -0.27
C ASN A 155 14.22 -4.31 0.81
N PRO A 156 14.70 -3.34 1.60
CA PRO A 156 13.85 -2.67 2.58
C PRO A 156 12.80 -1.79 1.89
N PHE A 157 11.59 -1.85 2.41
CA PHE A 157 10.54 -0.91 2.07
C PHE A 157 9.79 -0.43 3.32
N GLU A 158 9.12 0.70 3.17
CA GLU A 158 8.18 1.27 4.13
C GLU A 158 6.83 1.52 3.46
N ALA A 159 5.77 1.31 4.23
CA ALA A 159 4.39 1.37 3.78
C ALA A 159 3.56 2.17 4.77
N TRP A 160 2.70 3.04 4.24
CA TRP A 160 1.71 3.78 4.99
C TRP A 160 0.32 3.36 4.55
N VAL A 161 -0.46 2.87 5.50
CA VAL A 161 -1.80 2.32 5.26
C VAL A 161 -2.82 3.13 6.06
N ARG A 162 -3.85 3.63 5.39
CA ARG A 162 -4.87 4.49 6.00
C ARG A 162 -5.62 3.77 7.11
N GLU A 163 -5.72 4.43 8.27
CA GLU A 163 -6.32 3.84 9.47
C GLU A 163 -7.81 3.53 9.32
N SER A 164 -8.53 4.38 8.57
CA SER A 164 -10.00 4.31 8.48
C SER A 164 -10.52 3.10 7.70
N ASP A 165 -9.78 2.62 6.70
CA ASP A 165 -10.28 1.62 5.75
C ASP A 165 -9.19 0.74 5.12
N GLY A 166 -7.92 0.89 5.50
CA GLY A 166 -6.86 0.02 5.04
C GLY A 166 -6.30 0.34 3.65
N TYR A 167 -6.57 1.52 3.10
CA TYR A 167 -6.10 1.89 1.77
C TYR A 167 -4.60 2.22 1.78
N PRO A 168 -3.85 1.85 0.73
CA PRO A 168 -2.45 2.25 0.62
C PRO A 168 -2.37 3.76 0.42
N LEU A 169 -1.54 4.47 1.19
CA LEU A 169 -1.35 5.93 1.07
C LEU A 169 0.04 6.30 0.57
N LYS A 170 1.06 5.53 0.97
CA LYS A 170 2.43 5.74 0.53
C LYS A 170 3.20 4.43 0.56
N TYR A 171 4.13 4.28 -0.37
CA TYR A 171 5.10 3.19 -0.41
C TYR A 171 6.47 3.79 -0.72
N ALA A 172 7.51 3.40 0.02
CA ALA A 172 8.87 3.83 -0.22
C ALA A 172 9.82 2.64 -0.17
N SER A 173 10.66 2.45 -1.19
CA SER A 173 11.63 1.36 -1.24
C SER A 173 13.02 1.86 -1.59
N THR A 174 14.02 1.08 -1.20
CA THR A 174 15.42 1.29 -1.58
C THR A 174 15.98 0.01 -2.17
N MET A 175 16.45 0.06 -3.41
CA MET A 175 17.02 -1.08 -4.12
C MET A 175 18.33 -0.66 -4.78
N GLN A 176 19.43 -1.35 -4.45
CA GLN A 176 20.76 -1.14 -5.08
C GLN A 176 21.21 0.34 -5.10
N GLY A 177 20.90 1.10 -4.05
CA GLY A 177 21.22 2.54 -3.95
C GLY A 177 20.20 3.47 -4.61
N SER A 178 19.27 2.93 -5.41
CA SER A 178 18.11 3.67 -5.91
C SER A 178 17.02 3.76 -4.84
N THR A 179 16.25 4.84 -4.85
CA THR A 179 15.06 5.01 -4.00
C THR A 179 13.84 5.27 -4.86
N PHE A 180 12.70 4.76 -4.42
CA PHE A 180 11.41 4.95 -5.06
C PHE A 180 10.38 5.31 -4.00
N THR A 181 9.56 6.32 -4.25
CA THR A 181 8.46 6.71 -3.37
C THR A 181 7.20 6.92 -4.20
N ALA A 182 6.19 6.09 -3.97
CA ALA A 182 4.85 6.24 -4.52
C ALA A 182 3.91 6.85 -3.47
N THR A 183 3.11 7.83 -3.86
CA THR A 183 2.06 8.43 -3.02
C THR A 183 0.71 8.25 -3.70
N PHE A 184 -0.23 7.60 -3.02
CA PHE A 184 -1.49 7.17 -3.61
C PHE A 184 -2.63 8.15 -3.28
N ASP A 185 -3.53 8.32 -4.25
CA ASP A 185 -4.77 9.06 -4.10
C ASP A 185 -5.84 8.54 -5.09
N ARG A 186 -7.00 9.21 -5.13
CA ARG A 186 -8.10 8.98 -6.10
C ARG A 186 -8.40 7.50 -6.33
N PHE A 187 -8.97 6.87 -5.31
CA PHE A 187 -9.24 5.43 -5.32
C PHE A 187 -10.60 5.09 -5.93
N ASN A 188 -10.72 3.86 -6.43
CA ASN A 188 -11.97 3.25 -6.91
C ASN A 188 -12.63 4.05 -8.04
N THR A 189 -11.84 4.53 -8.98
CA THR A 189 -12.29 5.33 -10.13
C THR A 189 -12.58 4.48 -11.36
N GLY A 190 -12.34 3.17 -11.31
CA GLY A 190 -12.56 2.25 -12.42
C GLY A 190 -11.43 2.23 -13.43
N GLN A 191 -10.19 2.55 -13.01
CA GLN A 191 -9.02 2.42 -13.88
C GLN A 191 -8.78 0.97 -14.30
N THR A 192 -8.11 0.80 -15.43
CA THR A 192 -7.67 -0.51 -15.93
C THR A 192 -6.25 -0.41 -16.48
N VAL A 193 -5.54 -1.54 -16.46
CA VAL A 193 -4.20 -1.69 -17.03
C VAL A 193 -4.24 -2.84 -18.02
N SER A 194 -3.57 -2.70 -19.16
CA SER A 194 -3.43 -3.74 -20.18
C SER A 194 -1.98 -3.83 -20.63
N ALA A 195 -1.56 -5.01 -21.07
CA ALA A 195 -0.23 -5.20 -21.64
C ALA A 195 -0.10 -4.46 -22.98
N PRO A 196 1.12 -4.08 -23.40
CA PRO A 196 1.36 -3.55 -24.73
C PRO A 196 0.91 -4.52 -25.84
N PRO A 197 0.53 -4.01 -27.03
CA PRO A 197 0.33 -4.85 -28.20
C PRO A 197 1.57 -5.69 -28.52
N ALA A 198 1.37 -6.94 -28.92
CA ALA A 198 2.49 -7.85 -29.21
C ALA A 198 3.39 -7.33 -30.36
N SER A 199 2.85 -6.53 -31.28
CA SER A 199 3.61 -5.86 -32.34
C SER A 199 4.62 -4.84 -31.83
N ASP A 200 4.40 -4.32 -30.63
CA ASP A 200 5.17 -3.22 -30.06
C ASP A 200 6.24 -3.75 -29.12
N ILE A 201 6.28 -5.06 -28.87
CA ILE A 201 7.26 -5.72 -28.01
C ILE A 201 8.48 -6.14 -28.85
N GLN A 202 9.67 -5.89 -28.32
CA GLN A 202 10.92 -6.41 -28.87
C GLN A 202 10.97 -7.93 -28.67
N GLN A 203 11.11 -8.66 -29.79
CA GLN A 203 11.27 -10.12 -29.80
C GLN A 203 12.71 -10.53 -29.48
#